data_AF-A0A973A0L7-F1
#
_entry.id   AF-A0A973A0L7-F1
#
_cell.length_a   1.000
_cell.length_b   1.000
_cell.length_c   1.000
_cell.angle_alpha   90.00
_cell.angle_beta   90.00
_cell.angle_gamma   90.00
#
_symmetry.space_group_name_H-M   'P 1'
#
loop_
_entity.id
_entity.type
_entity.pdbx_description
1 polymer ?
#
loop_
_entity_poly.entity_id
_entity_poly.type
_entity_poly.pdbx_seq_one_letter_code
_entity_poly.pdbx_strand_id
1 'polypeptide(L)'
;MKSFHRGFRLVSVVLVLTFCTGVWGAVKNGGLIGQWHMTLDFETGQMPSILSFTKDSQGALKADWVHIMGVSQVTDIKRAGKDLTFTVETRLGDQDNTSSALKAHLRPGISRAR
;
A
#
# COMPACT_ATOMS: atom_id res chain seq x y z
N MET A 1 58.86 10.07 26.51
CA MET A 1 57.81 11.07 26.23
C MET A 1 57.69 11.24 24.72
N LYS A 2 56.45 11.42 24.24
CA LYS A 2 55.99 11.82 22.89
C LYS A 2 55.65 10.68 21.91
N SER A 3 54.35 10.37 21.94
CA SER A 3 53.55 9.49 21.09
C SER A 3 53.65 9.86 19.60
N PHE A 4 53.89 8.84 18.76
CA PHE A 4 53.95 8.96 17.30
C PHE A 4 52.61 8.55 16.66
N HIS A 5 51.97 9.54 16.03
CA HIS A 5 50.91 9.51 15.01
C HIS A 5 49.96 8.31 14.93
N ARG A 6 48.70 8.51 15.38
CA ARG A 6 47.56 7.67 15.02
C ARG A 6 47.16 7.94 13.57
N GLY A 7 47.11 6.84 12.81
CA GLY A 7 46.96 6.81 11.37
C GLY A 7 45.62 7.32 10.86
N PHE A 8 45.74 8.11 9.80
CA PHE A 8 44.76 8.32 8.77
C PHE A 8 44.48 6.98 8.07
N ARG A 9 43.25 6.47 8.18
CA ARG A 9 42.73 5.40 7.31
C ARG A 9 41.39 5.86 6.74
N LEU A 10 41.46 6.56 5.61
CA LEU A 10 40.44 6.49 4.57
C LEU A 10 40.40 5.07 3.98
N VAL A 11 39.30 4.74 3.29
CA VAL A 11 38.90 3.46 2.65
C VAL A 11 38.00 2.64 3.58
N SER A 12 36.79 2.22 3.24
CA SER A 12 35.88 2.45 2.11
C SER A 12 34.61 1.64 2.43
N VAL A 13 33.46 2.05 1.88
CA VAL A 13 32.34 1.18 1.50
C VAL A 13 31.69 0.33 2.63
N VAL A 14 30.59 0.82 3.20
CA VAL A 14 29.34 0.04 3.24
C VAL A 14 28.19 1.00 2.96
N LEU A 15 27.76 0.94 1.71
CA LEU A 15 26.52 1.43 1.15
C LEU A 15 25.33 0.88 1.95
N VAL A 16 24.87 1.58 2.98
CA VAL A 16 23.52 1.36 3.52
C VAL A 16 22.56 2.27 2.76
N LEU A 17 22.42 1.99 1.46
CA LEU A 17 21.17 2.28 0.77
C LEU A 17 20.15 1.35 1.41
N THR A 18 19.50 1.82 2.48
CA THR A 18 18.20 1.30 2.90
C THR A 18 17.23 1.65 1.79
N PHE A 19 17.32 0.91 0.69
CA PHE A 19 16.17 0.59 -0.11
C PHE A 19 15.18 -0.02 0.89
N CYS A 20 14.17 0.75 1.29
CA CYS A 20 12.87 0.16 1.54
C CYS A 20 12.42 -0.45 0.21
N THR A 21 13.04 -1.57 -0.19
CA THR A 21 12.37 -2.55 -1.01
C THR A 21 11.24 -3.02 -0.13
N GLY A 22 10.09 -2.37 -0.30
CA GLY A 22 8.81 -2.97 0.04
C GLY A 22 8.79 -4.31 -0.67
N VAL A 23 9.25 -5.36 0.02
CA VAL A 23 8.95 -6.73 -0.33
C VAL A 23 7.45 -6.81 -0.12
N TRP A 24 6.70 -6.41 -1.16
CA TRP A 24 5.36 -6.88 -1.35
C TRP A 24 5.50 -8.40 -1.45
N GLY A 25 5.29 -9.05 -0.32
CA GLY A 25 5.18 -10.49 -0.25
C GLY A 25 4.19 -10.90 -1.31
N ALA A 26 4.69 -11.59 -2.34
CA ALA A 26 3.87 -12.16 -3.38
C ALA A 26 2.92 -13.14 -2.70
N VAL A 27 1.66 -12.70 -2.50
CA VAL A 27 0.60 -13.56 -1.98
C VAL A 27 0.41 -14.69 -2.99
N LYS A 28 0.82 -15.90 -2.61
CA LYS A 28 0.81 -17.09 -3.45
C LYS A 28 -0.61 -17.67 -3.52
N ASN A 29 -1.28 -17.37 -4.63
CA ASN A 29 -2.42 -18.01 -5.31
C ASN A 29 -3.65 -18.49 -4.53
N GLY A 30 -4.72 -17.70 -4.72
CA GLY A 30 -6.12 -17.97 -4.40
C GLY A 30 -6.99 -16.73 -4.69
N GLY A 31 -6.71 -16.03 -5.81
CA GLY A 31 -7.57 -15.02 -6.43
C GLY A 31 -7.75 -13.67 -5.71
N LEU A 32 -6.69 -12.93 -5.35
CA LEU A 32 -6.90 -11.51 -4.99
C LEU A 32 -7.37 -10.67 -6.19
N ILE A 33 -7.02 -11.09 -7.41
CA ILE A 33 -7.38 -10.41 -8.66
C ILE A 33 -8.90 -10.38 -8.83
N GLY A 34 -9.40 -9.21 -9.22
CA GLY A 34 -10.82 -8.95 -9.39
C GLY A 34 -11.32 -7.84 -8.49
N GLN A 35 -12.65 -7.75 -8.42
CA GLN A 35 -13.35 -6.67 -7.73
C GLN A 35 -13.97 -7.16 -6.43
N TRP A 36 -13.66 -6.44 -5.37
CA TRP A 36 -14.11 -6.71 -4.02
C TRP A 36 -15.04 -5.60 -3.60
N HIS A 37 -16.28 -5.97 -3.32
CA HIS A 37 -17.26 -5.01 -2.84
C HIS A 37 -17.05 -4.84 -1.34
N MET A 38 -16.91 -3.60 -0.91
CA MET A 38 -16.65 -3.24 0.47
C MET A 38 -17.55 -2.08 0.89
N THR A 39 -17.62 -1.86 2.20
CA THR A 39 -18.24 -0.70 2.81
C THR A 39 -17.17 -0.01 3.65
N LEU A 40 -16.95 1.28 3.43
CA LEU A 40 -16.15 2.11 4.32
C LEU A 40 -17.07 2.76 5.36
N ASP A 41 -16.58 2.83 6.59
CA ASP A 41 -17.24 3.60 7.64
C ASP A 41 -16.61 4.99 7.73
N PHE A 42 -17.40 6.01 7.47
CA PHE A 42 -17.06 7.40 7.73
C PHE A 42 -17.95 7.92 8.87
N GLU A 43 -17.55 9.03 9.48
CA GLU A 43 -18.37 9.70 10.51
C GLU A 43 -19.75 10.10 9.97
N THR A 44 -19.81 10.43 8.68
CA THR A 44 -21.04 10.82 7.97
C THR A 44 -21.91 9.64 7.55
N GLY A 45 -21.42 8.40 7.72
CA GLY A 45 -22.14 7.18 7.42
C GLY A 45 -21.32 6.15 6.64
N GLN A 46 -22.02 5.13 6.14
CA GLN A 46 -21.40 4.03 5.40
C GLN A 46 -21.37 4.30 3.91
N MET A 47 -20.20 4.14 3.28
CA MET A 47 -20.05 4.29 1.83
C MET A 47 -19.76 2.94 1.17
N PRO A 48 -20.65 2.43 0.29
CA PRO A 48 -20.32 1.28 -0.54
C PRO A 48 -19.22 1.66 -1.53
N SER A 49 -18.28 0.75 -1.75
CA SER A 49 -17.12 0.98 -2.62
C SER A 49 -16.60 -0.33 -3.19
N ILE A 50 -15.73 -0.21 -4.20
CA ILE A 50 -15.09 -1.37 -4.81
C ILE A 50 -13.58 -1.23 -4.69
N LEU A 51 -12.92 -2.29 -4.21
CA LEU A 51 -11.48 -2.45 -4.31
C LEU A 51 -11.17 -3.38 -5.48
N SER A 52 -10.41 -2.89 -6.45
CA SER A 52 -10.07 -3.63 -7.66
C SER A 52 -8.59 -4.00 -7.63
N PHE A 53 -8.28 -5.29 -7.61
CA PHE A 53 -6.92 -5.77 -7.76
C PHE A 53 -6.65 -6.20 -9.21
N THR A 54 -5.59 -5.67 -9.79
CA THR A 54 -5.14 -5.98 -11.15
C THR A 54 -3.65 -6.33 -11.15
N LYS A 55 -3.16 -6.87 -12.26
CA LYS A 55 -1.71 -6.96 -12.50
C LYS A 55 -1.33 -5.91 -13.53
N ASP A 56 -0.20 -5.25 -13.33
CA ASP A 56 0.37 -4.39 -14.36
C ASP A 56 1.08 -5.20 -15.46
N SER A 57 1.67 -4.49 -16.43
CA SER A 57 2.41 -5.09 -17.55
C SER A 57 3.61 -5.93 -17.13
N GLN A 58 4.14 -5.73 -15.93
CA GLN A 58 5.24 -6.51 -15.35
C GLN A 58 4.73 -7.65 -14.45
N GLY A 59 3.41 -7.80 -14.32
CA GLY A 59 2.78 -8.81 -13.48
C GLY A 59 2.70 -8.43 -12.01
N ALA A 60 3.08 -7.21 -11.63
CA ALA A 60 3.01 -6.74 -10.26
C ALA A 60 1.55 -6.44 -9.87
N LEU A 61 1.18 -6.81 -8.64
CA LEU A 61 -0.17 -6.57 -8.12
C LEU A 61 -0.37 -5.08 -7.86
N LYS A 62 -1.43 -4.52 -8.45
CA LYS A 62 -1.92 -3.17 -8.20
C LYS A 62 -3.31 -3.22 -7.62
N ALA A 63 -3.66 -2.19 -6.87
CA ALA A 63 -4.96 -2.07 -6.24
C ALA A 63 -5.48 -0.64 -6.34
N ASP A 64 -6.72 -0.53 -6.78
CA ASP A 64 -7.41 0.74 -6.96
C ASP A 64 -8.73 0.73 -6.19
N TRP A 65 -9.00 1.81 -5.49
CA TRP A 65 -10.26 2.06 -4.81
C TRP A 65 -11.17 2.91 -5.70
N VAL A 66 -12.26 2.29 -6.15
CA VAL A 66 -13.33 2.94 -6.92
C VAL A 66 -14.38 3.45 -5.95
N HIS A 67 -14.60 4.75 -5.97
CA HIS A 67 -15.55 5.48 -5.14
C HIS A 67 -16.32 6.52 -5.96
N ILE A 68 -17.30 7.19 -5.35
CA ILE A 68 -18.23 8.08 -6.06
C ILE A 68 -17.55 9.27 -6.76
N MET A 69 -16.39 9.69 -6.28
CA MET A 69 -15.62 10.81 -6.85
C MET A 69 -14.55 10.37 -7.87
N GLY A 70 -14.39 9.07 -8.12
CA GLY A 70 -13.44 8.54 -9.09
C GLY A 70 -12.67 7.32 -8.60
N VAL A 71 -11.41 7.23 -9.03
CA VAL A 71 -10.52 6.09 -8.75
C VAL A 71 -9.26 6.61 -8.08
N SER A 72 -8.91 6.03 -6.94
CA SER A 72 -7.67 6.33 -6.22
C SER A 72 -6.82 5.07 -6.13
N GLN A 73 -5.53 5.20 -6.42
CA GLN A 73 -4.58 4.13 -6.14
C GLN A 73 -4.42 3.96 -4.63
N VAL A 74 -4.29 2.71 -4.19
CA VAL A 74 -4.10 2.41 -2.77
C VAL A 74 -2.90 1.51 -2.53
N THR A 75 -2.30 1.65 -1.35
CA THR A 75 -1.12 0.92 -0.90
C THR A 75 -1.36 0.31 0.48
N ASP A 76 -0.37 -0.42 1.00
CA ASP A 76 -0.37 -0.99 2.37
C ASP A 76 -1.63 -1.78 2.75
N ILE A 77 -2.13 -2.58 1.82
CA ILE A 77 -3.37 -3.32 2.00
C ILE A 77 -3.15 -4.48 2.97
N LYS A 78 -3.93 -4.48 4.05
CA LYS A 78 -3.92 -5.52 5.08
C LYS A 78 -5.33 -6.06 5.25
N ARG A 79 -5.45 -7.37 5.43
CA ARG A 79 -6.73 -8.04 5.65
C ARG A 79 -6.72 -8.76 6.99
N ALA A 80 -7.77 -8.58 7.77
CA ALA A 80 -8.05 -9.29 9.00
C ALA A 80 -9.48 -9.85 8.96
N GLY A 81 -9.63 -11.08 8.47
CA GLY A 81 -10.94 -11.70 8.29
C GLY A 81 -11.80 -10.98 7.24
N LYS A 82 -12.88 -10.34 7.70
CA LYS A 82 -13.79 -9.52 6.87
C LYS A 82 -13.37 -8.05 6.80
N ASP A 83 -12.44 -7.63 7.64
CA ASP A 83 -11.96 -6.25 7.68
C ASP A 83 -10.74 -6.11 6.78
N LEU A 84 -10.66 -4.96 6.13
CA LEU A 84 -9.58 -4.60 5.23
C LEU A 84 -9.14 -3.17 5.55
N THR A 85 -7.83 -2.94 5.58
CA THR A 85 -7.23 -1.61 5.78
C THR A 85 -6.31 -1.32 4.61
N PHE A 86 -6.32 -0.10 4.12
CA PHE A 86 -5.44 0.34 3.03
C PHE A 86 -5.14 1.82 3.15
N THR A 87 -4.03 2.24 2.58
CA THR A 87 -3.61 3.65 2.55
C THR A 87 -3.98 4.26 1.20
N VAL A 88 -4.60 5.43 1.20
CA VAL A 88 -4.80 6.25 0.00
C VAL A 88 -3.87 7.45 0.06
N GLU A 89 -3.15 7.70 -1.03
CA GLU A 89 -2.40 8.94 -1.23
C GLU A 89 -3.29 9.95 -1.94
N THR A 90 -3.61 11.05 -1.27
CA THR A 90 -4.40 12.14 -1.86
C THR A 90 -3.47 13.31 -2.17
N ARG A 91 -3.50 13.77 -3.42
CA ARG A 91 -2.84 15.00 -3.84
C ARG A 91 -3.84 16.15 -3.77
N LEU A 92 -3.77 16.96 -2.72
CA LEU A 92 -4.52 18.22 -2.67
C LEU A 92 -3.63 19.35 -3.23
N GLY A 93 -3.68 19.55 -4.55
CA GLY A 93 -3.03 20.69 -5.21
C GLY A 93 -1.51 20.78 -4.99
N ASP A 94 -1.02 21.98 -4.67
CA ASP A 94 0.40 22.31 -4.42
C ASP A 94 0.93 21.86 -3.04
N GLN A 95 0.14 21.12 -2.25
CA GLN A 95 0.58 20.60 -0.95
C GLN A 95 1.16 19.19 -1.02
N ASP A 96 1.95 18.88 0.02
CA ASP A 96 2.54 17.57 0.28
C ASP A 96 1.51 16.43 0.16
N ASN A 97 1.96 15.30 -0.40
CA ASN A 97 1.15 14.09 -0.51
C ASN A 97 0.62 13.69 0.89
N THR A 98 -0.69 13.72 1.09
CA THR A 98 -1.30 13.29 2.34
C THR A 98 -1.72 11.84 2.22
N SER A 99 -1.16 10.98 3.08
CA SER A 99 -1.52 9.56 3.16
C SER A 99 -2.55 9.34 4.27
N SER A 100 -3.67 8.71 3.92
CA SER A 100 -4.75 8.40 4.87
C SER A 100 -5.00 6.89 4.91
N ALA A 101 -5.00 6.30 6.10
CA ALA A 101 -5.36 4.90 6.30
C ALA A 101 -6.89 4.78 6.44
N LEU A 102 -7.49 3.95 5.59
CA LEU A 102 -8.92 3.71 5.55
C LEU A 102 -9.22 2.28 5.98
N LYS A 103 -10.27 2.11 6.79
CA LYS A 103 -10.81 0.82 7.18
C LYS A 103 -12.09 0.56 6.40
N ALA A 104 -12.21 -0.67 5.90
CA ALA A 104 -13.35 -1.14 5.15
C ALA A 104 -13.77 -2.54 5.59
N HIS A 105 -15.03 -2.86 5.34
CA HIS A 105 -15.63 -4.17 5.58
C HIS A 105 -15.99 -4.82 4.25
N LEU A 106 -15.47 -6.02 4.00
CA LEU A 106 -15.82 -6.80 2.82
C LEU A 106 -17.29 -7.20 2.90
N ARG A 107 -18.02 -6.98 1.80
CA ARG A 107 -19.41 -7.43 1.67
C ARG A 107 -19.42 -8.88 1.20
N PRO A 108 -19.92 -9.83 2.03
CA PRO A 108 -20.04 -11.22 1.63
C PRO A 108 -21.05 -11.37 0.49
N GLY A 109 -20.80 -12.33 -0.41
CA GLY A 109 -21.72 -12.69 -1.50
C GLY A 109 -21.60 -11.86 -2.80
N ILE A 110 -20.97 -10.68 -2.77
CA ILE A 110 -20.76 -9.85 -3.99
C ILE A 110 -19.30 -9.86 -4.43
N SER A 111 -18.38 -10.01 -3.50
CA SER A 111 -16.94 -10.06 -3.79
C SER A 111 -16.56 -11.38 -4.46
N ARG A 112 -16.24 -11.34 -5.76
CA ARG A 112 -15.72 -12.49 -6.50
C ARG A 112 -14.30 -12.19 -6.99
N ALA A 113 -13.35 -12.82 -6.30
CA ALA A 113 -12.08 -13.23 -6.88
C ALA A 113 -12.36 -13.94 -8.22
N ARG A 114 -11.74 -13.48 -9.31
CA ARG A 114 -11.85 -14.15 -10.61
C ARG A 114 -10.66 -15.07 -10.85
#